data_AF-A0A949WA54-F1
#
_entry.id   AF-A0A949WA54-F1
#
_cell.length_a   1.000
_cell.length_b   1.000
_cell.length_c   1.000
_cell.angle_alpha   90.00
_cell.angle_beta   90.00
_cell.angle_gamma   90.00
#
_symmetry.space_group_name_H-M   'P 1'
#
loop_
_entity.id
_entity.type
_entity.pdbx_description
1 polymer ?
#
loop_
_entity_poly.entity_id
_entity_poly.type
_entity_poly.pdbx_seq_one_letter_code
_entity_poly.pdbx_strand_id
1 'polypeptide(L)'
;MKNRSALFLVGVIFAAAVSASGQARTARSIKVIDKYAASIDKTVDSRSRPDIVAADTAAIDAAKPAWKIFDSVDALEKAGTEDDTYTIAYSWKKDDKLVASRFTYSSPSGDWAEFVFHYFRADGSLARVDAELRTFTDDCVIRQSFYFNSSGKSLKRTRRYFDLNTDKSRKPCLGANALKFEYFKTAAGLPFAASLK
;
A
#
# COMPACT_ATOMS: atom_id res chain seq x y z
N MET A 1 35.35 60.99 -25.29
CA MET A 1 35.21 59.70 -25.99
C MET A 1 34.51 58.70 -25.07
N LYS A 2 33.32 58.26 -25.48
CA LYS A 2 32.60 57.00 -25.19
C LYS A 2 32.54 56.49 -23.74
N ASN A 3 31.45 56.88 -23.06
CA ASN A 3 30.77 56.08 -22.04
C ASN A 3 30.30 54.76 -22.67
N ARG A 4 30.62 53.62 -22.04
CA ARG A 4 29.99 52.32 -22.36
C ARG A 4 29.20 51.84 -21.17
N SER A 5 27.90 51.75 -21.41
CA SER A 5 26.83 51.42 -20.49
C SER A 5 26.96 50.02 -19.92
N ALA A 6 26.68 49.92 -18.62
CA ALA A 6 26.32 48.72 -17.91
C ALA A 6 24.97 48.20 -18.41
N LEU A 7 24.90 46.93 -18.80
CA LEU A 7 23.64 46.19 -18.94
C LEU A 7 23.99 44.71 -18.91
N PHE A 8 23.63 44.00 -17.84
CA PHE A 8 23.30 42.56 -17.81
C PHE A 8 23.13 42.12 -16.35
N LEU A 9 21.99 42.41 -15.73
CA LEU A 9 21.60 41.72 -14.49
C LEU A 9 20.09 41.84 -14.20
N VAL A 10 19.24 41.33 -15.10
CA VAL A 10 17.83 41.08 -14.77
C VAL A 10 17.43 39.75 -15.41
N GLY A 11 17.46 38.66 -14.64
CA GLY A 11 17.10 37.36 -15.22
C GLY A 11 17.14 36.14 -14.29
N VAL A 12 17.05 36.27 -12.96
CA VAL A 12 16.98 35.09 -12.06
C VAL A 12 16.13 35.38 -10.82
N ILE A 13 14.82 35.64 -10.96
CA ILE A 13 13.91 35.68 -9.78
C ILE A 13 12.60 34.88 -9.98
N PHE A 14 12.18 34.54 -11.20
CA PHE A 14 10.88 33.88 -11.41
C PHE A 14 10.83 32.35 -11.19
N ALA A 15 11.98 31.66 -11.04
CA ALA A 15 12.00 30.20 -10.91
C ALA A 15 11.66 29.67 -9.50
N ALA A 16 11.77 30.48 -8.44
CA ALA A 16 11.56 30.01 -7.07
C ALA A 16 10.08 29.89 -6.66
N ALA A 17 9.20 30.75 -7.20
CA ALA A 17 7.79 30.81 -6.79
C ALA A 17 6.97 29.60 -7.28
N VAL A 18 7.29 29.05 -8.46
CA VAL A 18 6.58 27.90 -9.03
C VAL A 18 6.80 26.64 -8.19
N SER A 19 8.02 26.42 -7.71
CA SER A 19 8.39 25.24 -6.93
C SER A 19 7.72 25.16 -5.55
N ALA A 20 7.57 26.28 -4.85
CA ALA A 20 6.92 26.32 -3.53
C ALA A 20 5.42 25.97 -3.59
N SER A 21 4.72 26.44 -4.62
CA SER A 21 3.29 26.19 -4.80
C SER A 21 2.95 24.71 -5.04
N GLY A 22 3.81 23.99 -5.79
CA GLY A 22 3.65 22.57 -6.06
C GLY A 22 3.82 21.71 -4.79
N GLN A 23 4.83 22.00 -3.99
CA GLN A 23 5.09 21.26 -2.74
C GLN A 23 3.95 21.44 -1.72
N ALA A 24 3.43 22.66 -1.58
CA ALA A 24 2.29 22.93 -0.69
C ALA A 24 1.01 22.17 -1.09
N ARG A 25 0.73 22.08 -2.41
CA ARG A 25 -0.40 21.30 -2.94
C ARG A 25 -0.24 19.80 -2.66
N THR A 26 0.96 19.26 -2.86
CA THR A 26 1.27 17.85 -2.55
C THR A 26 1.09 17.56 -1.05
N ALA A 27 1.63 18.40 -0.18
CA ALA A 27 1.49 18.25 1.28
C ALA A 27 0.02 18.30 1.73
N ARG A 28 -0.78 19.21 1.17
CA ARG A 28 -2.23 19.28 1.42
C ARG A 28 -2.93 18.00 0.97
N SER A 29 -2.59 17.50 -0.22
CA SER A 29 -3.17 16.26 -0.76
C SER A 29 -2.87 15.05 0.12
N ILE A 30 -1.63 14.93 0.60
CA ILE A 30 -1.22 13.87 1.54
C ILE A 30 -2.04 13.93 2.84
N LYS A 31 -2.21 15.12 3.44
CA LYS A 31 -3.03 15.28 4.65
C LYS A 31 -4.49 14.86 4.44
N VAL A 32 -5.05 15.13 3.26
CA VAL A 32 -6.42 14.68 2.91
C VAL A 32 -6.46 13.16 2.79
N ILE A 33 -5.47 12.54 2.15
CA ILE A 33 -5.34 11.08 2.04
C ILE A 33 -5.18 10.44 3.42
N ASP A 34 -4.38 11.01 4.32
CA ASP A 34 -4.21 10.47 5.68
C ASP A 34 -5.53 10.50 6.48
N LYS A 35 -6.28 11.61 6.41
CA LYS A 35 -7.61 11.69 7.04
C LYS A 35 -8.57 10.68 6.45
N TYR A 36 -8.50 10.47 5.13
CA TYR A 36 -9.32 9.48 4.45
C TYR A 36 -8.97 8.06 4.92
N ALA A 37 -7.68 7.69 4.90
CA ALA A 37 -7.22 6.39 5.38
C ALA A 37 -7.66 6.13 6.82
N ALA A 38 -7.48 7.10 7.73
CA ALA A 38 -7.94 6.99 9.11
C ALA A 38 -9.47 6.80 9.25
N SER A 39 -10.27 7.33 8.32
CA SER A 39 -11.73 7.08 8.31
C SER A 39 -12.06 5.66 7.83
N ILE A 40 -11.26 5.11 6.93
CA ILE A 40 -11.37 3.72 6.48
C ILE A 40 -10.91 2.76 7.57
N ASP A 41 -9.80 3.05 8.26
CA ASP A 41 -9.32 2.26 9.41
C ASP A 41 -10.43 2.12 10.46
N LYS A 42 -11.07 3.23 10.85
CA LYS A 42 -12.23 3.19 11.76
C LYS A 42 -13.38 2.33 11.24
N THR A 43 -13.62 2.31 9.94
CA THR A 43 -14.68 1.48 9.32
C THR A 43 -14.30 0.00 9.41
N VAL A 44 -13.04 -0.33 9.16
CA VAL A 44 -12.50 -1.69 9.29
C VAL A 44 -12.51 -2.16 10.74
N ASP A 45 -11.99 -1.35 11.67
CA ASP A 45 -11.88 -1.69 13.09
C ASP A 45 -13.24 -1.83 13.80
N SER A 46 -14.24 -1.05 13.36
CA SER A 46 -15.60 -1.14 13.91
C SER A 46 -16.40 -2.33 13.37
N ARG A 47 -15.90 -3.02 12.35
CA ARG A 47 -16.54 -4.20 11.77
C ARG A 47 -15.87 -5.46 12.30
N SER A 48 -16.67 -6.40 12.78
CA SER A 48 -16.15 -7.68 13.27
C SER A 48 -15.63 -8.60 12.16
N ARG A 49 -16.02 -8.38 10.89
CA ARG A 49 -15.71 -9.25 9.75
C ARG A 49 -15.49 -8.46 8.45
N PRO A 50 -14.63 -8.97 7.53
CA PRO A 50 -14.53 -8.43 6.17
C PRO A 50 -15.77 -8.77 5.35
N ASP A 51 -16.06 -7.95 4.32
CA ASP A 51 -17.15 -8.19 3.38
C ASP A 51 -16.78 -9.22 2.30
N ILE A 52 -15.48 -9.38 2.04
CA ILE A 52 -14.94 -10.36 1.09
C ILE A 52 -13.75 -11.05 1.75
N VAL A 53 -13.75 -12.37 1.70
CA VAL A 53 -12.61 -13.23 2.02
C VAL A 53 -12.18 -13.92 0.75
N ALA A 54 -10.93 -13.73 0.34
CA ALA A 54 -10.37 -14.36 -0.83
C ALA A 54 -9.00 -14.96 -0.51
N ALA A 55 -8.62 -16.02 -1.20
CA ALA A 55 -7.27 -16.55 -1.12
C ALA A 55 -6.83 -17.13 -2.46
N ASP A 56 -5.52 -17.14 -2.68
CA ASP A 56 -4.89 -17.91 -3.74
C ASP A 56 -4.73 -19.36 -3.27
N THR A 57 -5.44 -20.27 -3.93
CA THR A 57 -5.40 -21.71 -3.63
C THR A 57 -4.56 -22.48 -4.64
N ALA A 58 -3.73 -21.80 -5.44
CA ALA A 58 -2.81 -22.48 -6.33
C ALA A 58 -1.70 -23.16 -5.53
N ALA A 59 -1.17 -24.27 -6.05
CA ALA A 59 0.04 -24.88 -5.52
C ALA A 59 1.21 -23.87 -5.57
N ILE A 60 2.17 -24.01 -4.65
CA ILE A 60 3.26 -23.04 -4.49
C ILE A 60 4.10 -22.83 -5.77
N ASP A 61 4.25 -23.87 -6.59
CA ASP A 61 5.01 -23.86 -7.83
C ASP A 61 4.13 -23.63 -9.07
N ALA A 62 2.84 -23.34 -8.87
CA ALA A 62 1.93 -23.06 -9.97
C ALA A 62 2.33 -21.78 -10.72
N ALA A 63 2.25 -21.83 -12.05
CA ALA A 63 2.60 -20.70 -12.89
C ALA A 63 1.62 -19.51 -12.78
N LYS A 64 0.42 -19.73 -12.21
CA LYS A 64 -0.64 -18.72 -12.10
C LYS A 64 -1.40 -18.90 -10.79
N PRO A 65 -1.83 -17.80 -10.16
CA PRO A 65 -2.68 -17.86 -8.97
C PRO A 65 -4.08 -18.39 -9.32
N ALA A 66 -4.70 -19.07 -8.37
CA ALA A 66 -6.06 -19.60 -8.43
C ALA A 66 -6.89 -18.95 -7.31
N TRP A 67 -7.39 -17.74 -7.57
CA TRP A 67 -8.15 -16.99 -6.58
C TRP A 67 -9.54 -17.56 -6.36
N LYS A 68 -9.84 -17.88 -5.10
CA LYS A 68 -11.15 -18.34 -4.63
C LYS A 68 -11.73 -17.36 -3.61
N ILE A 69 -13.04 -17.12 -3.70
CA ILE A 69 -13.80 -16.38 -2.69
C ILE A 69 -14.38 -17.38 -1.69
N PHE A 70 -14.35 -17.02 -0.41
CA PHE A 70 -14.88 -17.80 0.69
C PHE A 70 -16.03 -17.03 1.36
N ASP A 71 -17.03 -17.77 1.85
CA ASP A 71 -18.20 -17.19 2.50
C ASP A 71 -17.86 -16.49 3.82
N SER A 72 -16.76 -16.89 4.48
CA SER A 72 -16.32 -16.34 5.75
C SER A 72 -14.84 -16.65 6.02
N VAL A 73 -14.28 -16.02 7.06
CA VAL A 73 -12.94 -16.32 7.57
C VAL A 73 -12.87 -17.77 8.06
N ASP A 74 -13.86 -18.22 8.83
CA ASP A 74 -13.93 -19.60 9.32
C ASP A 74 -13.97 -20.63 8.17
N ALA A 75 -14.62 -20.29 7.05
CA ALA A 75 -14.65 -21.15 5.86
C ALA A 75 -13.28 -21.24 5.17
N LEU A 76 -12.55 -20.11 5.11
CA LEU A 76 -11.16 -20.10 4.64
C LEU A 76 -10.26 -20.93 5.57
N GLU A 77 -10.36 -20.76 6.89
CA GLU A 77 -9.53 -21.49 7.86
C GLU A 77 -9.75 -23.00 7.77
N LYS A 78 -11.00 -23.45 7.62
CA LYS A 78 -11.33 -24.87 7.42
C LYS A 78 -10.80 -25.44 6.09
N ALA A 79 -10.72 -24.62 5.05
CA ALA A 79 -10.12 -25.03 3.78
C ALA A 79 -8.58 -25.04 3.85
N GLY A 80 -7.99 -24.07 4.55
CA GLY A 80 -6.55 -23.90 4.68
C GLY A 80 -5.86 -24.96 5.55
N THR A 81 -6.61 -25.73 6.36
CA THR A 81 -6.05 -26.93 7.01
C THR A 81 -5.77 -28.07 6.04
N GLU A 82 -6.31 -28.01 4.82
CA GLU A 82 -6.10 -29.01 3.76
C GLU A 82 -5.16 -28.47 2.65
N ASP A 83 -5.20 -27.16 2.37
CA ASP A 83 -4.40 -26.50 1.34
C ASP A 83 -3.50 -25.39 1.93
N ASP A 84 -2.18 -25.53 1.76
CA ASP A 84 -1.11 -24.59 2.11
C ASP A 84 -1.32 -23.18 1.50
N THR A 85 -2.19 -22.37 2.11
CA THR A 85 -2.63 -21.08 1.59
C THR A 85 -1.73 -19.95 2.10
N TYR A 86 -0.86 -19.44 1.22
CA TYR A 86 0.14 -18.42 1.58
C TYR A 86 -0.22 -16.99 1.16
N THR A 87 -1.30 -16.81 0.39
CA THR A 87 -1.77 -15.49 -0.01
C THR A 87 -3.26 -15.36 0.26
N ILE A 88 -3.61 -14.44 1.16
CA ILE A 88 -4.99 -14.19 1.61
C ILE A 88 -5.30 -12.71 1.39
N ALA A 89 -6.52 -12.39 0.99
CA ALA A 89 -7.04 -11.04 0.91
C ALA A 89 -8.35 -10.91 1.70
N TYR A 90 -8.37 -9.96 2.62
CA TYR A 90 -9.58 -9.48 3.29
C TYR A 90 -9.94 -8.12 2.74
N SER A 91 -11.18 -7.93 2.28
CA SER A 91 -11.61 -6.64 1.74
C SER A 91 -12.88 -6.14 2.40
N TRP A 92 -12.99 -4.81 2.44
CA TRP A 92 -14.12 -4.11 3.05
C TRP A 92 -14.78 -3.19 2.05
N LYS A 93 -16.11 -3.15 2.13
CA LYS A 93 -16.98 -2.28 1.34
C LYS A 93 -17.58 -1.17 2.20
N LYS A 94 -17.83 -0.03 1.57
CA LYS A 94 -18.67 1.04 2.10
C LYS A 94 -19.56 1.52 0.96
N ASP A 95 -20.87 1.55 1.19
CA ASP A 95 -21.88 1.90 0.18
C ASP A 95 -21.68 1.06 -1.11
N ASP A 96 -21.54 -0.26 -0.94
CA ASP A 96 -21.25 -1.27 -1.97
C ASP A 96 -19.96 -1.10 -2.78
N LYS A 97 -19.11 -0.14 -2.40
CA LYS A 97 -17.82 0.11 -3.04
C LYS A 97 -16.68 -0.43 -2.20
N LEU A 98 -15.74 -1.13 -2.83
CA LEU A 98 -14.55 -1.62 -2.16
C LEU A 98 -13.66 -0.43 -1.76
N VAL A 99 -13.46 -0.23 -0.47
CA VAL A 99 -12.69 0.89 0.10
C VAL A 99 -11.36 0.47 0.70
N ALA A 100 -11.24 -0.81 1.07
CA ALA A 100 -10.01 -1.37 1.60
C ALA A 100 -9.80 -2.81 1.14
N SER A 101 -8.53 -3.19 0.95
CA SER A 101 -8.13 -4.59 0.83
C SER A 101 -6.79 -4.81 1.52
N ARG A 102 -6.76 -5.73 2.48
CA ARG A 102 -5.55 -6.18 3.17
C ARG A 102 -5.15 -7.53 2.60
N PHE A 103 -3.98 -7.57 2.00
CA PHE A 103 -3.32 -8.81 1.63
C PHE A 103 -2.39 -9.25 2.74
N THR A 104 -2.32 -10.56 2.95
CA THR A 104 -1.29 -11.23 3.74
C THR A 104 -0.60 -12.20 2.81
N TYR A 105 0.72 -12.05 2.68
CA TYR A 105 1.62 -12.97 2.01
C TYR A 105 2.52 -13.60 3.07
N SER A 106 2.70 -14.91 3.06
CA SER A 106 3.61 -15.61 3.98
C SER A 106 4.49 -16.59 3.24
N SER A 107 5.60 -17.01 3.86
CA SER A 107 6.36 -18.15 3.36
C SER A 107 5.84 -19.47 3.93
N PRO A 108 6.04 -20.58 3.21
CA PRO A 108 5.87 -21.94 3.77
C PRO A 108 6.72 -22.19 5.01
N SER A 109 7.92 -21.62 5.05
CA SER A 109 8.82 -21.77 6.20
C SER A 109 8.36 -20.98 7.43
N GLY A 110 7.50 -19.97 7.25
CA GLY A 110 7.10 -19.05 8.31
C GLY A 110 8.14 -17.99 8.67
N ASP A 111 9.28 -17.91 7.97
CA ASP A 111 10.37 -16.97 8.29
C ASP A 111 10.05 -15.50 7.98
N TRP A 112 9.00 -15.26 7.20
CA TRP A 112 8.50 -13.92 6.92
C TRP A 112 7.00 -13.89 6.65
N ALA A 113 6.41 -12.72 6.91
CA ALA A 113 5.06 -12.37 6.50
C ALA A 113 5.03 -10.91 6.02
N GLU A 114 4.38 -10.67 4.89
CA GLU A 114 4.15 -9.34 4.33
C GLU A 114 2.66 -9.02 4.34
N PHE A 115 2.32 -7.86 4.87
CA PHE A 115 0.96 -7.33 4.90
C PHE A 115 0.87 -6.13 3.99
N VAL A 116 -0.07 -6.10 3.04
CA VAL A 116 -0.25 -4.97 2.13
C VAL A 116 -1.69 -4.47 2.19
N PHE A 117 -1.87 -3.31 2.81
CA PHE A 117 -3.16 -2.65 2.98
C PHE A 117 -3.35 -1.59 1.90
N HIS A 118 -4.38 -1.77 1.07
CA HIS A 118 -4.79 -0.84 0.03
C HIS A 118 -5.95 0.01 0.51
N TYR A 119 -5.88 1.32 0.28
CA TYR A 119 -6.96 2.27 0.53
C TYR A 119 -7.47 2.81 -0.81
N PHE A 120 -8.67 2.41 -1.22
CA PHE A 120 -9.29 2.82 -2.49
C PHE A 120 -10.30 3.92 -2.25
N ARG A 121 -10.29 4.96 -3.09
CA ARG A 121 -11.31 6.01 -3.10
C ARG A 121 -12.66 5.47 -3.58
N ALA A 122 -13.70 6.28 -3.43
CA ALA A 122 -15.05 5.96 -3.90
C ALA A 122 -15.18 5.80 -5.44
N ASP A 123 -14.19 6.24 -6.22
CA ASP A 123 -14.10 5.99 -7.67
C ASP A 123 -13.30 4.71 -8.00
N GLY A 124 -12.85 3.98 -6.99
CA GLY A 124 -12.03 2.78 -7.12
C GLY A 124 -10.54 3.04 -7.32
N SER A 125 -10.09 4.29 -7.46
CA SER A 125 -8.67 4.63 -7.59
C SER A 125 -7.92 4.50 -6.26
N LEU A 126 -6.67 4.05 -6.30
CA LEU A 126 -5.84 3.90 -5.12
C LEU A 126 -5.44 5.26 -4.53
N ALA A 127 -5.70 5.47 -3.23
CA ALA A 127 -5.28 6.65 -2.50
C ALA A 127 -3.95 6.45 -1.77
N ARG A 128 -3.83 5.32 -1.07
CA ARG A 128 -2.67 4.95 -0.26
C ARG A 128 -2.48 3.45 -0.26
N VAL A 129 -1.23 3.00 -0.13
CA VAL A 129 -0.90 1.63 0.23
C VAL A 129 0.06 1.68 1.41
N ASP A 130 -0.21 0.87 2.41
CA ASP A 130 0.72 0.59 3.50
C ASP A 130 1.14 -0.87 3.43
N ALA A 131 2.45 -1.09 3.33
CA ALA A 131 3.04 -2.41 3.36
C ALA A 131 3.90 -2.57 4.61
N GLU A 132 3.80 -3.73 5.24
CA GLU A 132 4.61 -4.14 6.38
C GLU A 132 5.17 -5.54 6.11
N LEU A 133 6.49 -5.64 5.96
CA LEU A 133 7.19 -6.93 6.00
C LEU A 133 7.70 -7.16 7.42
N ARG A 134 7.43 -8.33 7.96
CA ARG A 134 8.06 -8.87 9.17
C ARG A 134 8.91 -10.06 8.76
N THR A 135 10.16 -10.09 9.18
CA THR A 135 11.07 -11.20 8.86
C THR A 135 12.04 -11.48 9.99
N PHE A 136 12.34 -12.76 10.22
CA PHE A 136 13.41 -13.19 11.12
C PHE A 136 14.81 -12.91 10.55
N THR A 137 14.91 -12.59 9.25
CA THR A 137 16.17 -12.13 8.68
C THR A 137 16.53 -10.77 9.29
N ASP A 138 17.60 -10.75 10.09
CA ASP A 138 18.03 -9.56 10.83
C ASP A 138 16.97 -9.04 11.82
N ASP A 139 16.02 -9.88 12.26
CA ASP A 139 14.92 -9.53 13.19
C ASP A 139 14.30 -8.15 12.89
N CYS A 140 13.68 -8.04 11.72
CA CYS A 140 13.33 -6.76 11.13
C CYS A 140 11.84 -6.63 10.76
N VAL A 141 11.33 -5.41 10.93
CA VAL A 141 10.07 -4.93 10.37
C VAL A 141 10.35 -3.78 9.40
N ILE A 142 9.88 -3.88 8.17
CA ILE A 142 9.95 -2.82 7.17
C ILE A 142 8.53 -2.28 6.94
N ARG A 143 8.29 -1.02 7.28
CA ARG A 143 7.02 -0.32 6.98
C ARG A 143 7.20 0.66 5.84
N GLN A 144 6.35 0.59 4.83
CA GLN A 144 6.42 1.42 3.65
C GLN A 144 5.04 1.93 3.25
N SER A 145 4.92 3.24 2.98
CA SER A 145 3.65 3.85 2.58
C SER A 145 3.79 4.58 1.25
N PHE A 146 2.90 4.29 0.31
CA PHE A 146 2.81 4.96 -0.98
C PHE A 146 1.55 5.80 -1.03
N TYR A 147 1.68 7.04 -1.51
CA TYR A 147 0.58 7.98 -1.66
C TYR A 147 0.39 8.28 -3.14
N PHE A 148 -0.86 8.30 -3.59
CA PHE A 148 -1.19 8.55 -4.99
C PHE A 148 -2.23 9.66 -5.11
N ASN A 149 -2.20 10.42 -6.19
CA ASN A 149 -3.33 11.27 -6.56
C ASN A 149 -4.43 10.45 -7.26
N SER A 150 -5.54 11.08 -7.66
CA SER A 150 -6.65 10.42 -8.36
C SER A 150 -6.27 9.87 -9.74
N SER A 151 -5.24 10.41 -10.40
CA SER A 151 -4.73 9.89 -11.67
C SER A 151 -3.77 8.70 -11.49
N GLY A 152 -3.56 8.21 -10.26
CA GLY A 152 -2.62 7.13 -9.95
C GLY A 152 -1.14 7.53 -9.98
N LYS A 153 -0.81 8.84 -10.03
CA LYS A 153 0.56 9.34 -9.93
C LYS A 153 1.00 9.33 -8.47
N SER A 154 2.21 8.82 -8.22
CA SER A 154 2.82 8.83 -6.89
C SER A 154 3.11 10.27 -6.43
N LEU A 155 2.69 10.58 -5.21
CA LEU A 155 2.89 11.86 -4.53
C LEU A 155 4.01 11.78 -3.50
N LYS A 156 4.11 10.64 -2.81
CA LYS A 156 5.08 10.41 -1.74
C LYS A 156 5.28 8.91 -1.53
N ARG A 157 6.50 8.58 -1.12
CA ARG A 157 6.89 7.27 -0.62
C ARG A 157 7.61 7.47 0.72
N THR A 158 7.25 6.68 1.72
CA THR A 158 7.99 6.59 2.98
C THR A 158 8.44 5.16 3.20
N ARG A 159 9.57 5.00 3.89
CA ARG A 159 10.06 3.71 4.34
C ARG A 159 10.69 3.89 5.71
N ARG A 160 10.41 2.97 6.64
CA ARG A 160 10.94 2.95 8.00
C ARG A 160 11.29 1.52 8.38
N TYR A 161 12.23 1.38 9.30
CA TYR A 161 12.76 0.10 9.75
C TYR A 161 12.66 0.02 11.26
N PHE A 162 12.20 -1.11 11.75
CA PHE A 162 12.02 -1.37 13.18
C PHE A 162 12.61 -2.74 13.52
N ASP A 163 13.06 -2.87 14.75
CA ASP A 163 13.43 -4.15 15.34
C ASP A 163 12.16 -4.99 15.57
N LEU A 164 12.18 -6.26 15.16
CA LEU A 164 11.01 -7.13 15.18
C LEU A 164 10.50 -7.41 16.60
N ASN A 165 11.41 -7.53 17.55
CA ASN A 165 11.08 -7.92 18.92
C ASN A 165 10.65 -6.72 19.77
N THR A 166 11.19 -5.53 19.50
CA THR A 166 10.99 -4.34 20.33
C THR A 166 10.16 -3.24 19.68
N ASP A 167 9.86 -3.34 18.38
CA ASP A 167 9.23 -2.30 17.53
C ASP A 167 9.96 -0.94 17.57
N LYS A 168 11.21 -0.92 18.06
CA LYS A 168 12.03 0.30 18.12
C LYS A 168 12.60 0.60 16.75
N SER A 169 12.61 1.88 16.38
CA SER A 169 13.23 2.34 15.13
C SER A 169 14.71 1.93 15.09
N ARG A 170 15.16 1.46 13.93
CA ARG A 170 16.54 1.04 13.70
C ARG A 170 17.08 1.52 12.36
N LYS A 171 18.35 1.20 12.10
CA LYS A 171 18.99 1.36 10.78
C LYS A 171 18.35 0.40 9.76
N PRO A 172 18.51 0.66 8.45
CA PRO A 172 18.03 -0.25 7.41
C PRO A 172 18.48 -1.69 7.63
N CYS A 173 17.58 -2.63 7.40
CA CYS A 173 17.82 -4.05 7.57
C CYS A 173 18.71 -4.61 6.47
N LEU A 174 19.38 -5.73 6.73
CA LEU A 174 20.11 -6.45 5.69
C LEU A 174 19.15 -6.81 4.53
N GLY A 175 19.55 -6.53 3.29
CA GLY A 175 18.70 -6.79 2.12
C GLY A 175 17.50 -5.85 1.95
N ALA A 176 17.34 -4.79 2.76
CA ALA A 176 16.20 -3.85 2.72
C ALA A 176 15.88 -3.21 1.35
N ASN A 177 16.84 -3.22 0.41
CA ASN A 177 16.62 -2.74 -0.95
C ASN A 177 15.71 -3.67 -1.78
N ALA A 178 15.50 -4.91 -1.33
CA ALA A 178 14.76 -5.93 -2.06
C ALA A 178 13.23 -5.90 -1.83
N LEU A 179 12.71 -5.12 -0.88
CA LEU A 179 11.26 -5.07 -0.63
C LEU A 179 10.53 -4.53 -1.88
N LYS A 180 9.94 -5.46 -2.63
CA LYS A 180 9.05 -5.25 -3.75
C LYS A 180 7.73 -5.92 -3.39
N PHE A 181 6.78 -5.15 -2.90
CA PHE A 181 5.40 -5.62 -2.79
C PHE A 181 4.64 -5.28 -4.06
N GLU A 182 3.74 -6.18 -4.43
CA GLU A 182 2.73 -5.90 -5.42
C GLU A 182 1.66 -4.98 -4.84
N TYR A 183 1.18 -4.03 -5.64
CA TYR A 183 0.04 -3.22 -5.28
C TYR A 183 -0.82 -2.88 -6.49
N PHE A 184 -2.12 -2.75 -6.26
CA PHE A 184 -3.11 -2.55 -7.31
C PHE A 184 -3.56 -1.09 -7.35
N LYS A 185 -3.40 -0.42 -8.51
CA LYS A 185 -3.76 1.00 -8.67
C LYS A 185 -5.27 1.26 -8.66
N THR A 186 -6.09 0.22 -8.84
CA THR A 186 -7.54 0.31 -8.80
C THR A 186 -8.13 -0.92 -8.12
N ALA A 187 -9.31 -0.77 -7.50
CA ALA A 187 -10.04 -1.88 -6.89
C ALA A 187 -10.43 -2.95 -7.93
N ALA A 188 -10.78 -2.54 -9.15
CA ALA A 188 -11.08 -3.46 -10.26
C ALA A 188 -9.86 -4.24 -10.75
N GLY A 189 -8.64 -3.77 -10.42
CA GLY A 189 -7.39 -4.46 -10.73
C GLY A 189 -6.99 -5.51 -9.69
N LEU A 190 -7.76 -5.69 -8.62
CA LEU A 190 -7.51 -6.77 -7.65
C LEU A 190 -7.65 -8.13 -8.37
N PRO A 191 -6.83 -9.13 -8.01
CA PRO A 191 -6.73 -10.36 -8.78
C PRO A 191 -7.99 -11.25 -8.67
N PHE A 192 -8.81 -11.03 -7.64
CA PHE A 192 -10.11 -11.68 -7.45
C PHE A 192 -11.30 -10.82 -7.90
N ALA A 193 -11.08 -9.60 -8.43
CA ALA A 193 -12.16 -8.67 -8.76
C ALA A 193 -13.12 -9.20 -9.83
N ALA A 194 -12.63 -10.04 -10.75
CA ALA A 194 -13.46 -10.66 -11.79
C ALA A 194 -14.53 -11.61 -11.21
N SER A 195 -14.26 -12.21 -10.06
CA SER A 195 -15.14 -13.15 -9.36
C SER A 195 -16.21 -12.46 -8.51
N LEU A 196 -16.22 -11.13 -8.43
CA LEU A 196 -17.17 -10.33 -7.65
C LEU A 196 -18.39 -9.85 -8.48
N LYS A 197 -18.50 -10.29 -9.74
CA LYS A 197 -19.55 -9.88 -10.68
C LYS A 197 -20.79 -10.75 -10.60
#